data_AF-A0A498H6H5-F1
#
_entry.id   AF-A0A498H6H5-F1
#
_cell.length_a   1.000
_cell.length_b   1.000
_cell.length_c   1.000
_cell.angle_alpha   90.00
_cell.angle_beta   90.00
_cell.angle_gamma   90.00
#
_symmetry.space_group_name_H-M   'P 1'
#
loop_
_entity.id
_entity.type
_entity.pdbx_description
1 polymer ?
#
loop_
_entity_poly.entity_id
_entity_poly.type
_entity_poly.pdbx_seq_one_letter_code
_entity_poly.pdbx_strand_id
1 'polypeptide(L)'
;MAKRLNIPVRSYGSEVGTPTIEELAAWIAARRGKSGGDLLTYKLETSLAAQQPIEVPTVGGLFYGERFRGALIGVEEGVLVDEPGIDPREVTADAAALVARKKGIRVAIPAPHLLGVTDGYIEDPEDFKELLADLTARLMREMRDRGVQGHVMITDTADETELERLAGKKCIFFPKDPERFDLELLLEYQNELPILPEQLPFAVERAEEYSIRRLVLINPTSTDLTNAAGYFDPDTLLAGGYCAADCTMYWESLGQEAFILR
;
A
#
# COMPACT_ATOMS: atom_id res chain seq x y z
N MET A 1 -36.09 -14.14 2.17
CA MET A 1 -34.86 -13.80 2.92
C MET A 1 -33.91 -13.14 1.94
N ALA A 2 -33.39 -11.96 2.27
CA ALA A 2 -32.40 -11.31 1.42
C ALA A 2 -31.12 -12.18 1.34
N LYS A 3 -30.58 -12.38 0.15
CA LYS A 3 -29.35 -13.13 -0.10
C LYS A 3 -28.15 -12.22 0.20
N ARG A 4 -27.28 -12.66 1.10
CA ARG A 4 -26.00 -12.00 1.38
C ARG A 4 -25.03 -12.24 0.21
N LEU A 5 -24.53 -11.17 -0.39
CA LEU A 5 -23.42 -11.18 -1.33
C LEU A 5 -22.21 -10.53 -0.63
N ASN A 6 -21.12 -11.29 -0.46
CA ASN A 6 -19.90 -10.75 0.14
C ASN A 6 -19.14 -9.92 -0.89
N ILE A 7 -18.68 -8.75 -0.47
CA ILE A 7 -17.83 -7.87 -1.26
C ILE A 7 -16.37 -8.17 -0.91
N PRO A 8 -15.45 -8.33 -1.88
CA PRO A 8 -14.05 -8.60 -1.57
C PRO A 8 -13.39 -7.45 -0.81
N VAL A 9 -12.49 -7.78 0.11
CA VAL A 9 -11.73 -6.80 0.89
C VAL A 9 -10.39 -6.50 0.22
N ARG A 10 -10.07 -5.22 0.07
CA ARG A 10 -8.82 -4.68 -0.48
C ARG A 10 -7.98 -4.05 0.62
N SER A 11 -6.83 -4.65 0.92
CA SER A 11 -5.88 -4.06 1.86
C SER A 11 -4.95 -3.07 1.16
N TYR A 12 -4.73 -1.90 1.78
CA TYR A 12 -3.77 -0.88 1.36
C TYR A 12 -2.54 -0.78 2.27
N GLY A 13 -2.44 -1.60 3.31
CA GLY A 13 -1.31 -1.56 4.26
C GLY A 13 -1.75 -1.50 5.72
N SER A 14 -0.78 -1.42 6.62
CA SER A 14 -0.99 -1.32 8.06
C SER A 14 0.17 -0.61 8.73
N GLU A 15 -0.10 0.32 9.63
CA GLU A 15 0.89 0.87 10.54
C GLU A 15 1.06 -0.04 11.74
N VAL A 16 2.22 -0.69 11.83
CA VAL A 16 2.56 -1.53 12.98
C VAL A 16 3.34 -0.69 13.99
N GLY A 17 2.77 -0.59 15.19
CA GLY A 17 3.38 0.11 16.31
C GLY A 17 4.71 -0.50 16.76
N THR A 18 5.34 0.16 17.72
CA THR A 18 6.56 -0.34 18.34
C THR A 18 6.24 -1.54 19.22
N PRO A 19 6.93 -2.70 19.05
CA PRO A 19 6.68 -3.86 19.88
C PRO A 19 7.07 -3.64 21.33
N THR A 20 6.41 -4.37 22.23
CA THR A 20 6.90 -4.55 23.60
C THR A 20 8.14 -5.47 23.61
N ILE A 21 8.87 -5.46 24.73
CA ILE A 21 10.03 -6.35 24.91
C ILE A 21 9.57 -7.81 24.86
N GLU A 22 8.42 -8.11 25.44
CA GLU A 22 7.83 -9.45 25.50
C GLU A 22 7.46 -9.95 24.10
N GLU A 23 6.83 -9.10 23.28
CA GLU A 23 6.49 -9.41 21.89
C GLU A 23 7.75 -9.68 21.06
N LEU A 24 8.76 -8.83 21.21
CA LEU A 24 10.02 -8.99 20.48
C LEU A 24 10.76 -10.26 20.92
N ALA A 25 10.80 -10.56 22.22
CA ALA A 25 11.43 -11.76 22.75
C ALA A 25 10.73 -13.03 22.22
N ALA A 26 9.39 -13.03 22.19
CA ALA A 26 8.61 -14.14 21.62
C ALA A 26 8.88 -14.31 20.12
N TRP A 27 8.96 -13.20 19.37
CA TRP A 27 9.27 -13.23 17.95
C TRP A 27 10.68 -13.74 17.66
N ILE A 28 11.70 -13.28 18.41
CA ILE A 28 13.08 -13.76 18.30
C ILE A 28 13.12 -15.27 18.58
N ALA A 29 12.42 -15.73 19.62
CA ALA A 29 12.34 -17.15 19.96
C ALA A 29 11.70 -17.98 18.83
N ALA A 30 10.62 -17.49 18.22
CA ALA A 30 9.95 -18.13 17.09
C ALA A 30 10.78 -18.15 15.79
N ARG A 31 11.82 -17.31 15.71
CA ARG A 31 12.76 -17.24 14.59
C ARG A 31 14.05 -18.02 14.81
N ARG A 32 14.20 -18.75 15.92
CA ARG A 32 15.42 -19.51 16.21
C ARG A 32 15.79 -20.41 15.02
N GLY A 33 17.03 -20.27 14.52
CA GLY A 33 17.54 -21.00 13.36
C GLY A 33 17.27 -20.35 12.00
N LYS A 34 16.54 -19.22 11.95
CA LYS A 34 16.43 -18.36 10.77
C LYS A 34 17.50 -17.26 10.84
N SER A 35 18.19 -17.03 9.74
CA SER A 35 19.19 -15.96 9.64
C SER A 35 18.50 -14.61 9.41
N GLY A 36 18.96 -13.58 10.14
CA GLY A 36 18.58 -12.19 9.91
C GLY A 36 17.19 -11.78 10.39
N GLY A 37 16.86 -10.52 10.09
CA GLY A 37 15.64 -9.83 10.50
C GLY A 37 15.90 -8.79 11.59
N ASP A 38 15.24 -7.65 11.43
CA ASP A 38 15.29 -6.52 12.35
C ASP A 38 13.86 -6.09 12.74
N LEU A 39 13.73 -4.89 13.33
CA LEU A 39 12.43 -4.34 13.72
C LEU A 39 11.49 -4.10 12.53
N LEU A 40 12.00 -3.79 11.34
CA LEU A 40 11.17 -3.63 10.14
C LEU A 40 10.67 -5.00 9.66
N THR A 41 11.52 -6.03 9.68
CA THR A 41 11.10 -7.41 9.39
C THR A 41 10.03 -7.88 10.40
N TYR A 42 10.18 -7.56 11.69
CA TYR A 42 9.14 -7.82 12.70
C TYR A 42 7.82 -7.16 12.29
N LYS A 43 7.84 -5.86 12.00
CA LYS A 43 6.64 -5.09 11.64
C LYS A 43 5.94 -5.64 10.40
N LEU A 44 6.70 -6.03 9.36
CA LEU A 44 6.13 -6.65 8.16
C LEU A 44 5.46 -8.00 8.47
N GLU A 45 6.10 -8.84 9.27
CA GLU A 45 5.56 -10.14 9.64
C GLU A 45 4.31 -10.04 10.52
N THR A 46 4.27 -9.06 11.41
CA THR A 46 3.10 -8.72 12.24
C THR A 46 1.96 -8.17 11.39
N SER A 47 2.26 -7.27 10.44
CA SER A 47 1.29 -6.77 9.46
C SER A 47 0.67 -7.90 8.64
N LEU A 48 1.48 -8.88 8.21
CA LEU A 48 0.98 -10.06 7.50
C LEU A 48 0.07 -10.93 8.38
N ALA A 49 0.45 -11.16 9.63
CA ALA A 49 -0.30 -12.00 10.55
C ALA A 49 -1.69 -11.42 10.84
N ALA A 50 -1.80 -10.10 11.00
CA ALA A 50 -3.08 -9.41 11.20
C ALA A 50 -4.03 -9.52 10.00
N GLN A 51 -3.50 -9.76 8.79
CA GLN A 51 -4.26 -9.84 7.53
C GLN A 51 -4.58 -11.27 7.10
N GLN A 52 -4.62 -12.22 8.04
CA GLN A 52 -5.09 -13.59 7.80
C GLN A 52 -6.40 -13.69 6.99
N PRO A 53 -7.48 -12.94 7.31
CA PRO A 53 -8.74 -13.05 6.59
C PRO A 53 -8.72 -12.44 5.18
N ILE A 54 -7.68 -11.69 4.82
CA ILE A 54 -7.59 -10.99 3.52
C ILE A 54 -7.01 -11.94 2.47
N GLU A 55 -7.70 -12.10 1.34
CA GLU A 55 -7.27 -12.97 0.24
C GLU A 55 -5.89 -12.55 -0.29
N VAL A 56 -5.76 -11.26 -0.64
CA VAL A 56 -4.55 -10.62 -1.14
C VAL A 56 -4.10 -9.58 -0.11
N PRO A 57 -3.29 -9.97 0.90
CA PRO A 57 -2.84 -9.05 1.94
C PRO A 57 -1.82 -8.07 1.38
N THR A 58 -1.83 -6.84 1.89
CA THR A 58 -0.84 -5.80 1.59
C THR A 58 -0.10 -5.46 2.88
N VAL A 59 1.16 -5.86 2.97
CA VAL A 59 1.98 -5.68 4.18
C VAL A 59 2.86 -4.45 4.07
N GLY A 60 3.26 -3.88 5.19
CA GLY A 60 3.98 -2.60 5.20
C GLY A 60 3.03 -1.43 5.37
N GLY A 61 3.59 -0.23 5.28
CA GLY A 61 2.97 1.03 5.69
C GLY A 61 4.00 2.14 5.53
N LEU A 62 3.75 3.30 6.13
CA LEU A 62 4.72 4.40 6.07
C LEU A 62 6.05 4.01 6.73
N PHE A 63 6.01 3.19 7.78
CA PHE A 63 7.21 2.72 8.47
C PHE A 63 8.21 1.99 7.54
N TYR A 64 7.74 1.38 6.44
CA TYR A 64 8.61 0.62 5.55
C TYR A 64 9.42 1.54 4.60
N GLY A 65 9.11 2.84 4.58
CA GLY A 65 9.94 3.86 3.94
C GLY A 65 11.38 3.88 4.43
N GLU A 66 11.62 3.55 5.70
CA GLU A 66 12.98 3.45 6.25
C GLU A 66 13.82 2.41 5.51
N ARG A 67 13.23 1.25 5.17
CA ARG A 67 13.91 0.22 4.38
C ARG A 67 14.22 0.71 2.97
N PHE A 68 13.28 1.39 2.33
CA PHE A 68 13.45 1.90 0.97
C PHE A 68 14.51 2.99 0.91
N ARG A 69 14.47 3.96 1.84
CA ARG A 69 15.51 4.99 1.97
C ARG A 69 16.87 4.38 2.24
N GLY A 70 16.97 3.42 3.17
CA GLY A 70 18.22 2.74 3.49
C GLY A 70 18.78 1.87 2.36
N ALA A 71 17.97 1.57 1.33
CA ALA A 71 18.40 0.87 0.14
C ALA A 71 18.90 1.81 -0.97
N LEU A 72 18.82 3.14 -0.80
CA LEU A 72 19.35 4.11 -1.75
C LEU A 72 20.86 4.29 -1.53
N ILE A 73 21.64 4.21 -2.61
CA ILE A 73 23.07 4.49 -2.63
C ILE A 73 23.27 5.98 -2.95
N GLY A 74 24.28 6.60 -2.34
CA GLY A 74 24.60 8.02 -2.51
C GLY A 74 23.82 8.95 -1.60
N VAL A 75 23.01 8.41 -0.67
CA VAL A 75 22.21 9.18 0.29
C VAL A 75 22.86 9.15 1.68
N GLU A 76 23.18 10.32 2.22
CA GLU A 76 23.69 10.51 3.58
C GLU A 76 22.74 11.40 4.38
N GLU A 77 22.30 10.94 5.57
CA GLU A 77 21.39 11.67 6.47
C GLU A 77 20.12 12.23 5.76
N GLY A 78 19.66 11.55 4.71
CA GLY A 78 18.48 11.96 3.92
C GLY A 78 18.78 12.92 2.77
N VAL A 79 20.05 13.18 2.43
CA VAL A 79 20.44 14.03 1.29
C VAL A 79 21.19 13.20 0.26
N LEU A 80 20.80 13.29 -1.02
CA LEU A 80 21.56 12.70 -2.12
C LEU A 80 22.81 13.55 -2.38
N VAL A 81 24.00 12.99 -2.17
CA VAL A 81 25.30 13.70 -2.22
C VAL A 81 26.31 13.08 -3.18
N ASP A 82 26.00 11.91 -3.75
CA ASP A 82 26.86 11.15 -4.66
C ASP A 82 26.03 10.40 -5.70
N GLU A 83 26.69 9.67 -6.61
CA GLU A 83 26.06 8.91 -7.69
C GLU A 83 24.92 8.00 -7.17
N PRO A 84 23.68 8.22 -7.65
CA PRO A 84 22.51 7.51 -7.16
C PRO A 84 22.52 6.04 -7.59
N GLY A 85 22.15 5.16 -6.67
CA GLY A 85 21.98 3.73 -6.96
C GLY A 85 21.06 3.04 -5.97
N ILE A 86 20.96 1.71 -6.08
CA ILE A 86 20.19 0.90 -5.13
C ILE A 86 21.01 -0.29 -4.61
N ASP A 87 20.83 -0.62 -3.34
CA ASP A 87 21.24 -1.86 -2.70
C ASP A 87 19.99 -2.66 -2.27
N PRO A 88 19.52 -3.62 -3.07
CA PRO A 88 18.24 -4.28 -2.83
C PRO A 88 18.32 -5.44 -1.82
N ARG A 89 19.46 -5.67 -1.15
CA ARG A 89 19.70 -6.88 -0.34
C ARG A 89 18.64 -7.08 0.74
N GLU A 90 18.41 -6.08 1.58
CA GLU A 90 17.44 -6.18 2.68
C GLU A 90 15.99 -6.20 2.17
N VAL A 91 15.68 -5.36 1.18
CA VAL A 91 14.34 -5.30 0.54
C VAL A 91 13.95 -6.65 -0.07
N THR A 92 14.89 -7.33 -0.75
CA THR A 92 14.67 -8.66 -1.35
C THR A 92 14.64 -9.77 -0.31
N ALA A 93 15.37 -9.64 0.80
CA ALA A 93 15.29 -10.57 1.92
C ALA A 93 13.91 -10.51 2.60
N ASP A 94 13.40 -9.31 2.86
CA ASP A 94 12.05 -9.09 3.40
C ASP A 94 10.99 -9.65 2.44
N ALA A 95 11.08 -9.36 1.14
CA ALA A 95 10.17 -9.91 0.12
C ALA A 95 10.15 -11.45 0.14
N ALA A 96 11.33 -12.08 0.14
CA ALA A 96 11.44 -13.54 0.15
C ALA A 96 10.85 -14.16 1.45
N ALA A 97 11.11 -13.53 2.60
CA ALA A 97 10.59 -13.99 3.89
C ALA A 97 9.06 -13.92 3.94
N LEU A 98 8.45 -12.86 3.40
CA LEU A 98 7.00 -12.70 3.35
C LEU A 98 6.34 -13.67 2.36
N VAL A 99 6.90 -13.80 1.15
CA VAL A 99 6.37 -14.71 0.11
C VAL A 99 6.45 -16.17 0.55
N ALA A 100 7.47 -16.55 1.33
CA ALA A 100 7.59 -17.88 1.91
C ALA A 100 6.44 -18.20 2.89
N ARG A 101 5.80 -17.18 3.49
CA ARG A 101 4.65 -17.35 4.39
C ARG A 101 3.32 -17.33 3.64
N LYS A 102 3.16 -16.42 2.66
CA LYS A 102 1.93 -16.30 1.88
C LYS A 102 2.24 -15.83 0.45
N LYS A 103 1.78 -16.60 -0.54
CA LYS A 103 1.85 -16.20 -1.95
C LYS A 103 0.82 -15.11 -2.24
N GLY A 104 1.09 -14.31 -3.27
CA GLY A 104 0.15 -13.27 -3.72
C GLY A 104 0.10 -12.05 -2.81
N ILE A 105 1.11 -11.85 -1.94
CA ILE A 105 1.17 -10.65 -1.11
C ILE A 105 1.46 -9.41 -1.97
N ARG A 106 1.02 -8.27 -1.47
CA ARG A 106 1.46 -6.95 -1.92
C ARG A 106 2.24 -6.25 -0.83
N VAL A 107 2.98 -5.22 -1.19
CA VAL A 107 3.75 -4.42 -0.24
C VAL A 107 3.35 -2.96 -0.34
N ALA A 108 3.00 -2.36 0.80
CA ALA A 108 2.73 -0.95 0.97
C ALA A 108 4.02 -0.22 1.37
N ILE A 109 4.29 0.88 0.68
CA ILE A 109 5.42 1.79 0.95
C ILE A 109 4.95 3.25 0.79
N PRO A 110 5.62 4.24 1.41
CA PRO A 110 5.41 5.63 1.05
C PRO A 110 5.77 5.88 -0.42
N ALA A 111 5.09 6.84 -1.01
CA ALA A 111 5.47 7.42 -2.29
C ALA A 111 6.88 8.07 -2.21
N PRO A 112 7.61 8.19 -3.34
CA PRO A 112 8.99 8.71 -3.36
C PRO A 112 9.21 10.02 -2.59
N HIS A 113 8.35 11.03 -2.77
CA HIS A 113 8.43 12.31 -2.06
C HIS A 113 8.29 12.19 -0.53
N LEU A 114 7.67 11.12 -0.04
CA LEU A 114 7.52 10.83 1.39
C LEU A 114 8.68 10.02 1.98
N LEU A 115 9.69 9.63 1.18
CA LEU A 115 10.87 8.93 1.68
C LEU A 115 11.79 9.84 2.52
N GLY A 116 11.58 11.16 2.47
CA GLY A 116 12.40 12.13 3.19
C GLY A 116 13.83 12.18 2.65
N VAL A 117 13.96 12.13 1.32
CA VAL A 117 15.22 12.32 0.60
C VAL A 117 15.19 13.66 -0.10
N THR A 118 16.22 14.48 0.05
CA THR A 118 16.36 15.77 -0.61
C THR A 118 17.54 15.77 -1.57
N ASP A 119 17.48 16.63 -2.58
CA ASP A 119 18.55 16.76 -3.56
C ASP A 119 19.72 17.62 -3.05
N GLY A 120 20.94 17.11 -3.21
CA GLY A 120 22.19 17.86 -3.06
C GLY A 120 23.22 17.50 -4.13
N TYR A 121 22.83 16.79 -5.19
CA TYR A 121 23.73 16.24 -6.21
C TYR A 121 23.24 16.45 -7.66
N ILE A 122 21.94 16.31 -7.92
CA ILE A 122 21.35 16.46 -9.26
C ILE A 122 21.22 17.93 -9.64
N GLU A 123 20.86 18.78 -8.66
CA GLU A 123 20.67 20.23 -8.78
C GLU A 123 19.55 20.64 -9.74
N ASP A 124 18.68 19.70 -10.12
CA ASP A 124 17.45 19.92 -10.87
C ASP A 124 16.28 19.20 -10.18
N PRO A 125 15.24 19.94 -9.70
CA PRO A 125 14.15 19.35 -8.96
C PRO A 125 13.33 18.31 -9.72
N GLU A 126 13.15 18.45 -11.03
CA GLU A 126 12.33 17.54 -11.82
C GLU A 126 13.13 16.27 -12.15
N ASP A 127 14.39 16.41 -12.57
CA ASP A 127 15.30 15.27 -12.78
C ASP A 127 15.49 14.48 -11.47
N PHE A 128 15.56 15.16 -10.32
CA PHE A 128 15.64 14.50 -9.01
C PHE A 128 14.38 13.69 -8.68
N LYS A 129 13.18 14.25 -8.92
CA LYS A 129 11.92 13.52 -8.70
C LYS A 129 11.83 12.29 -9.60
N GLU A 130 12.12 12.45 -10.89
CA GLU A 130 12.13 11.34 -11.85
C GLU A 130 13.11 10.25 -11.42
N LEU A 131 14.32 10.65 -11.03
CA LEU A 131 15.33 9.73 -10.52
C LEU A 131 14.84 8.96 -9.30
N LEU A 132 14.27 9.64 -8.30
CA LEU A 132 13.81 8.98 -7.08
C LEU A 132 12.66 8.00 -7.36
N ALA A 133 11.75 8.37 -8.28
CA ALA A 133 10.72 7.46 -8.78
C ALA A 133 11.34 6.23 -9.48
N ASP A 134 12.33 6.42 -10.36
CA ASP A 134 13.00 5.34 -11.08
C ASP A 134 13.76 4.39 -10.13
N LEU A 135 14.45 4.90 -9.11
CA LEU A 135 15.10 4.06 -8.09
C LEU A 135 14.07 3.27 -7.28
N THR A 136 12.95 3.89 -6.93
CA THR A 136 11.83 3.24 -6.24
C THR A 136 11.22 2.12 -7.11
N ALA A 137 11.02 2.38 -8.40
CA ALA A 137 10.53 1.40 -9.37
C ALA A 137 11.46 0.19 -9.49
N ARG A 138 12.77 0.42 -9.45
CA ARG A 138 13.79 -0.65 -9.45
C ARG A 138 13.71 -1.49 -8.18
N LEU A 139 13.64 -0.90 -6.99
CA LEU A 139 13.46 -1.66 -5.73
C LEU A 139 12.17 -2.49 -5.75
N MET A 140 11.07 -1.91 -6.19
CA MET A 140 9.81 -2.64 -6.36
C MET A 140 9.95 -3.81 -7.33
N ARG A 141 10.72 -3.67 -8.41
CA ARG A 141 10.98 -4.76 -9.35
C ARG A 141 11.75 -5.90 -8.68
N GLU A 142 12.80 -5.58 -7.93
CA GLU A 142 13.57 -6.57 -7.17
C GLU A 142 12.67 -7.37 -6.20
N MET A 143 11.71 -6.72 -5.54
CA MET A 143 10.72 -7.41 -4.70
C MET A 143 9.80 -8.34 -5.52
N ARG A 144 9.34 -7.90 -6.70
CA ARG A 144 8.50 -8.74 -7.59
C ARG A 144 9.24 -9.96 -8.10
N ASP A 145 10.53 -9.82 -8.38
CA ASP A 145 11.39 -10.92 -8.80
C ASP A 145 11.55 -11.97 -7.68
N ARG A 146 11.26 -11.61 -6.42
CA ARG A 146 11.12 -12.53 -5.27
C ARG A 146 9.68 -13.03 -5.02
N GLY A 147 8.72 -12.66 -5.86
CA GLY A 147 7.36 -13.19 -5.83
C GLY A 147 6.30 -12.26 -5.22
N VAL A 148 6.65 -11.02 -4.86
CA VAL A 148 5.65 -10.00 -4.49
C VAL A 148 4.73 -9.72 -5.69
N GLN A 149 3.42 -9.74 -5.48
CA GLN A 149 2.45 -9.62 -6.56
C GLN A 149 2.38 -8.20 -7.15
N GLY A 150 2.59 -7.20 -6.31
CA GLY A 150 2.53 -5.78 -6.63
C GLY A 150 2.67 -4.91 -5.38
N HIS A 151 2.49 -3.60 -5.56
CA HIS A 151 2.75 -2.59 -4.53
C HIS A 151 1.56 -1.66 -4.34
N VAL A 152 1.54 -0.99 -3.19
CA VAL A 152 0.67 0.14 -2.88
C VAL A 152 1.58 1.31 -2.48
N MET A 153 1.49 2.43 -3.19
CA MET A 153 2.14 3.69 -2.81
C MET A 153 1.19 4.46 -1.90
N ILE A 154 1.58 4.68 -0.65
CA ILE A 154 0.85 5.55 0.26
C ILE A 154 1.32 6.97 -0.03
N THR A 155 0.38 7.84 -0.36
CA THR A 155 0.68 9.22 -0.74
C THR A 155 -0.27 10.19 -0.06
N ASP A 156 0.17 11.43 0.15
CA ASP A 156 -0.68 12.56 0.57
C ASP A 156 -0.90 13.60 -0.55
N THR A 157 -0.21 13.48 -1.69
CA THR A 157 -0.37 14.35 -2.86
C THR A 157 -0.41 13.57 -4.17
N ALA A 158 -1.13 14.12 -5.16
CA ALA A 158 -1.14 13.59 -6.51
C ALA A 158 0.05 14.19 -7.29
N ASP A 159 1.24 13.63 -7.09
CA ASP A 159 2.41 14.03 -7.86
C ASP A 159 2.38 13.37 -9.24
N GLU A 160 2.25 14.19 -10.29
CA GLU A 160 2.10 13.73 -11.67
C GLU A 160 3.30 12.89 -12.13
N THR A 161 4.52 13.32 -11.79
CA THR A 161 5.76 12.61 -12.13
C THR A 161 5.79 11.22 -11.52
N GLU A 162 5.42 11.08 -10.25
CA GLU A 162 5.32 9.78 -9.59
C GLU A 162 4.21 8.90 -10.17
N LEU A 163 3.03 9.49 -10.44
CA LEU A 163 1.90 8.77 -11.00
C LEU A 163 2.24 8.23 -12.40
N GLU A 164 2.81 9.05 -13.28
CA GLU A 164 3.23 8.65 -14.62
C GLU A 164 4.26 7.52 -14.58
N ARG A 165 5.25 7.63 -13.69
CA ARG A 165 6.36 6.67 -13.61
C ARG A 165 6.00 5.37 -12.92
N LEU A 166 5.15 5.41 -11.90
CA LEU A 166 4.93 4.28 -10.99
C LEU A 166 3.57 3.64 -11.09
N ALA A 167 2.51 4.36 -11.48
CA ALA A 167 1.17 3.81 -11.49
C ALA A 167 1.01 2.71 -12.56
N GLY A 168 0.18 1.72 -12.27
CA GLY A 168 -0.23 0.74 -13.28
C GLY A 168 -0.65 -0.61 -12.70
N LYS A 169 -0.55 -1.66 -13.52
CA LYS A 169 -1.08 -2.99 -13.16
C LYS A 169 -0.46 -3.59 -11.89
N LYS A 170 0.76 -3.18 -11.54
CA LYS A 170 1.56 -3.76 -10.45
C LYS A 170 1.80 -2.80 -9.28
N CYS A 171 1.25 -1.60 -9.35
CA CYS A 171 1.45 -0.54 -8.38
C CYS A 171 0.23 0.37 -8.43
N ILE A 172 -0.41 0.58 -7.28
CA ILE A 172 -1.53 1.51 -7.17
C ILE A 172 -1.17 2.56 -6.13
N PHE A 173 -1.67 3.76 -6.29
CA PHE A 173 -1.59 4.81 -5.30
C PHE A 173 -2.82 4.76 -4.40
N PHE A 174 -2.56 4.89 -3.10
CA PHE A 174 -3.54 4.98 -2.05
C PHE A 174 -3.39 6.36 -1.39
N PRO A 175 -4.38 7.26 -1.57
CA PRO A 175 -4.38 8.55 -0.92
C PRO A 175 -4.71 8.36 0.56
N LYS A 176 -3.77 8.74 1.43
CA LYS A 176 -3.95 8.63 2.89
C LYS A 176 -5.07 9.55 3.40
N ASP A 177 -5.28 10.67 2.72
CA ASP A 177 -6.36 11.63 2.97
C ASP A 177 -7.13 11.87 1.65
N PRO A 178 -8.10 10.99 1.30
CA PRO A 178 -8.85 11.10 0.05
C PRO A 178 -9.64 12.41 -0.09
N GLU A 179 -9.95 13.12 1.00
CA GLU A 179 -10.73 14.37 0.95
C GLU A 179 -9.95 15.53 0.34
N ARG A 180 -8.61 15.51 0.49
CA ARG A 180 -7.72 16.58 0.04
C ARG A 180 -6.89 16.20 -1.17
N PHE A 181 -7.06 14.98 -1.65
CA PHE A 181 -6.31 14.43 -2.75
C PHE A 181 -6.95 14.81 -4.09
N ASP A 182 -6.12 15.08 -5.11
CA ASP A 182 -6.61 15.24 -6.47
C ASP A 182 -6.97 13.86 -7.06
N LEU A 183 -8.23 13.46 -6.88
CA LEU A 183 -8.75 12.19 -7.35
C LEU A 183 -8.90 12.15 -8.88
N GLU A 184 -9.00 13.30 -9.56
CA GLU A 184 -9.10 13.35 -11.02
C GLU A 184 -7.74 13.02 -11.63
N LEU A 185 -6.68 13.65 -11.16
CA LEU A 185 -5.32 13.33 -11.58
C LEU A 185 -5.00 11.86 -11.29
N LEU A 186 -5.43 11.31 -10.14
CA LEU A 186 -5.28 9.88 -9.85
C LEU A 186 -5.93 8.99 -10.94
N LEU A 187 -7.15 9.34 -11.37
CA LEU A 187 -7.93 8.56 -12.34
C LEU A 187 -7.35 8.60 -13.76
N GLU A 188 -6.52 9.59 -14.09
CA GLU A 188 -5.77 9.61 -15.35
C GLU A 188 -4.75 8.46 -15.43
N TYR A 189 -4.18 8.06 -14.28
CA TYR A 189 -3.09 7.08 -14.21
C TYR A 189 -3.50 5.71 -13.65
N GLN A 190 -4.63 5.60 -12.93
CA GLN A 190 -5.13 4.32 -12.42
C GLN A 190 -6.66 4.16 -12.50
N ASN A 191 -7.11 2.91 -12.71
CA ASN A 191 -8.53 2.57 -12.84
C ASN A 191 -9.15 2.00 -11.54
N GLU A 192 -8.41 2.05 -10.43
CA GLU A 192 -8.88 1.68 -9.09
C GLU A 192 -9.02 2.97 -8.27
N LEU A 193 -10.23 3.27 -7.81
CA LEU A 193 -10.55 4.51 -7.12
C LEU A 193 -10.86 4.23 -5.63
N PRO A 194 -9.88 4.41 -4.73
CA PRO A 194 -10.12 4.41 -3.29
C PRO A 194 -10.73 5.74 -2.83
N ILE A 195 -11.94 5.69 -2.26
CA ILE A 195 -12.65 6.86 -1.74
C ILE A 195 -13.36 6.56 -0.42
N LEU A 196 -13.67 7.59 0.35
CA LEU A 196 -14.58 7.47 1.49
C LEU A 196 -16.04 7.31 1.01
N PRO A 197 -16.93 6.66 1.78
CA PRO A 197 -18.35 6.53 1.43
C PRO A 197 -19.03 7.85 1.05
N GLU A 198 -18.67 8.94 1.73
CA GLU A 198 -19.21 10.28 1.53
C GLU A 198 -18.85 10.87 0.16
N GLN A 199 -17.79 10.36 -0.48
CA GLN A 199 -17.32 10.79 -1.79
C GLN A 199 -17.94 9.97 -2.94
N LEU A 200 -18.87 9.06 -2.67
CA LEU A 200 -19.58 8.30 -3.70
C LEU A 200 -20.20 9.18 -4.80
N PRO A 201 -20.82 10.35 -4.51
CA PRO A 201 -21.35 11.22 -5.56
C PRO A 201 -20.29 11.65 -6.59
N PHE A 202 -19.07 11.95 -6.14
CA PHE A 202 -17.96 12.29 -7.04
C PHE A 202 -17.65 11.12 -8.00
N ALA A 203 -17.55 9.89 -7.47
CA ALA A 203 -17.30 8.73 -8.32
C ALA A 203 -18.43 8.50 -9.34
N VAL A 204 -19.69 8.74 -8.97
CA VAL A 204 -20.84 8.61 -9.90
C VAL A 204 -20.75 9.65 -11.01
N GLU A 205 -20.48 10.92 -10.69
CA GLU A 205 -20.35 12.00 -11.67
C GLU A 205 -19.19 11.77 -12.64
N ARG A 206 -18.10 11.15 -12.16
CA ARG A 206 -16.87 10.91 -12.93
C ARG A 206 -16.80 9.55 -13.61
N ALA A 207 -17.75 8.64 -13.35
CA ALA A 207 -17.76 7.29 -13.92
C ALA A 207 -17.91 7.25 -15.46
N GLU A 208 -18.52 8.29 -16.05
CA GLU A 208 -18.64 8.40 -17.51
C GLU A 208 -17.36 8.93 -18.17
N GLU A 209 -16.66 9.84 -17.49
CA GLU A 209 -15.42 10.48 -17.97
C GLU A 209 -14.21 9.56 -17.80
N TYR A 210 -14.14 8.88 -16.66
CA TYR A 210 -13.02 8.00 -16.31
C TYR A 210 -13.47 6.54 -16.29
N SER A 211 -12.62 5.64 -16.79
CA SER A 211 -12.90 4.20 -16.80
C SER A 211 -12.66 3.57 -15.42
N ILE A 212 -13.50 3.90 -14.44
CA ILE A 212 -13.44 3.33 -13.09
C ILE A 212 -13.76 1.84 -13.17
N ARG A 213 -12.73 0.99 -13.11
CA ARG A 213 -12.87 -0.48 -13.17
C ARG A 213 -13.10 -1.10 -11.81
N ARG A 214 -12.58 -0.45 -10.77
CA ARG A 214 -12.69 -0.89 -9.37
C ARG A 214 -12.99 0.33 -8.51
N LEU A 215 -14.17 0.37 -7.92
CA LEU A 215 -14.52 1.37 -6.91
C LEU A 215 -14.26 0.75 -5.55
N VAL A 216 -13.44 1.41 -4.73
CA VAL A 216 -13.08 0.91 -3.41
C VAL A 216 -13.56 1.91 -2.36
N LEU A 217 -14.58 1.52 -1.60
CA LEU A 217 -15.01 2.33 -0.47
C LEU A 217 -14.12 2.01 0.72
N ILE A 218 -13.49 3.02 1.31
CA ILE A 218 -12.58 2.87 2.46
C ILE A 218 -13.39 2.84 3.75
N ASN A 219 -13.16 1.83 4.59
CA ASN A 219 -13.88 1.60 5.84
C ASN A 219 -15.42 1.62 5.71
N PRO A 220 -16.02 0.96 4.71
CA PRO A 220 -17.45 1.06 4.49
C PRO A 220 -18.23 0.19 5.47
N THR A 221 -19.46 0.57 5.75
CA THR A 221 -20.48 -0.31 6.31
C THR A 221 -21.19 -1.10 5.20
N SER A 222 -21.93 -2.13 5.58
CA SER A 222 -22.82 -2.84 4.65
C SER A 222 -23.88 -1.93 3.99
N THR A 223 -24.29 -0.85 4.67
CA THR A 223 -25.21 0.16 4.12
C THR A 223 -24.53 0.96 3.00
N ASP A 224 -23.29 1.37 3.19
CA ASP A 224 -22.53 2.15 2.19
C ASP A 224 -22.29 1.34 0.92
N LEU A 225 -21.92 0.07 1.07
CA LEU A 225 -21.77 -0.86 -0.06
C LEU A 225 -23.09 -1.09 -0.79
N THR A 226 -24.21 -1.18 -0.06
CA THR A 226 -25.54 -1.32 -0.65
C THR A 226 -25.94 -0.07 -1.43
N ASN A 227 -25.60 1.12 -0.92
CA ASN A 227 -25.82 2.38 -1.62
C ASN A 227 -24.98 2.46 -2.91
N ALA A 228 -23.69 2.14 -2.85
CA ALA A 228 -22.83 2.12 -4.04
C ALA A 228 -23.27 1.10 -5.08
N ALA A 229 -23.81 -0.05 -4.67
CA ALA A 229 -24.39 -1.05 -5.57
C ALA A 229 -25.63 -0.58 -6.33
N GLY A 230 -26.22 0.57 -5.93
CA GLY A 230 -27.28 1.24 -6.69
C GLY A 230 -26.77 1.95 -7.95
N TYR A 231 -25.47 2.26 -8.02
CA TYR A 231 -24.85 3.00 -9.12
C TYR A 231 -23.81 2.16 -9.89
N PHE A 232 -23.11 1.27 -9.20
CA PHE A 232 -22.04 0.44 -9.75
C PHE A 232 -22.38 -1.05 -9.68
N ASP A 233 -21.89 -1.83 -10.64
CA ASP A 233 -22.02 -3.29 -10.58
C ASP A 233 -21.27 -3.82 -9.33
N PRO A 234 -21.87 -4.68 -8.51
CA PRO A 234 -21.19 -5.26 -7.34
C PRO A 234 -19.88 -5.99 -7.64
N ASP A 235 -19.67 -6.49 -8.86
CA ASP A 235 -18.39 -7.08 -9.27
C ASP A 235 -17.27 -6.04 -9.42
N THR A 236 -17.60 -4.75 -9.49
CA THR A 236 -16.63 -3.63 -9.51
C THR A 236 -16.33 -3.07 -8.11
N LEU A 237 -17.17 -3.38 -7.11
CA LEU A 237 -17.05 -2.88 -5.75
C LEU A 237 -16.02 -3.67 -4.93
N LEU A 238 -15.27 -2.96 -4.09
CA LEU A 238 -14.38 -3.52 -3.09
C LEU A 238 -14.57 -2.76 -1.75
N ALA A 239 -14.45 -3.48 -0.64
CA ALA A 239 -14.34 -2.87 0.68
C ALA A 239 -12.85 -2.65 1.00
N GLY A 240 -12.41 -1.41 1.04
CA GLY A 240 -11.01 -1.05 1.24
C GLY A 240 -10.68 -0.76 2.70
N GLY A 241 -9.41 -0.98 3.06
CA GLY A 241 -8.91 -0.63 4.38
C GLY A 241 -7.44 -0.27 4.42
N TYR A 242 -7.09 0.55 5.40
CA TYR A 242 -5.74 0.87 5.83
C TYR A 242 -5.73 0.91 7.35
N CYS A 243 -5.03 -0.05 7.98
CA CYS A 243 -4.99 -0.12 9.43
C CYS A 243 -4.02 0.92 10.01
N ALA A 244 -4.48 1.82 10.88
CA ALA A 244 -3.60 2.75 11.60
C ALA A 244 -3.16 2.25 12.99
N ALA A 245 -3.94 1.36 13.62
CA ALA A 245 -3.67 0.74 14.92
C ALA A 245 -4.54 -0.53 15.10
N ASP A 246 -4.14 -1.45 15.98
CA ASP A 246 -4.90 -2.66 16.35
C ASP A 246 -5.41 -3.51 15.17
N CYS A 247 -4.50 -3.85 14.26
CA CYS A 247 -4.86 -4.34 12.93
C CYS A 247 -5.64 -5.66 12.88
N THR A 248 -5.45 -6.57 13.83
CA THR A 248 -6.16 -7.87 13.79
C THR A 248 -7.67 -7.68 13.87
N MET A 249 -8.15 -6.92 14.87
CA MET A 249 -9.58 -6.65 15.02
C MET A 249 -10.11 -5.80 13.86
N TYR A 250 -9.32 -4.83 13.40
CA TYR A 250 -9.68 -3.98 12.27
C TYR A 250 -10.02 -4.78 11.01
N TRP A 251 -9.17 -5.72 10.59
CA TRP A 251 -9.40 -6.51 9.38
C TRP A 251 -10.56 -7.50 9.54
N GLU A 252 -10.75 -8.07 10.72
CA GLU A 252 -11.89 -8.92 11.03
C GLU A 252 -13.21 -8.15 10.95
N SER A 253 -13.29 -6.96 11.56
CA SER A 253 -14.46 -6.10 11.52
C SER A 253 -14.79 -5.65 10.09
N LEU A 254 -13.78 -5.22 9.32
CA LEU A 254 -13.97 -4.84 7.92
C LEU A 254 -14.51 -6.00 7.07
N GLY A 255 -13.98 -7.21 7.25
CA GLY A 255 -14.47 -8.40 6.55
C GLY A 255 -15.89 -8.80 6.93
N GLN A 256 -16.32 -8.55 8.17
CA GLN A 256 -17.67 -8.84 8.63
C GLN A 256 -18.72 -7.90 8.01
N GLU A 257 -18.36 -6.62 7.84
CA GLU A 257 -19.20 -5.57 7.25
C GLU A 257 -19.17 -5.56 5.70
N ALA A 258 -18.20 -6.21 5.08
CA ALA A 258 -18.03 -6.25 3.62
C ALA A 258 -19.07 -7.15 2.91
N PHE A 259 -20.33 -6.75 2.92
CA PHE A 259 -21.41 -7.44 2.21
C PHE A 259 -22.55 -6.49 1.78
N ILE A 260 -23.36 -6.96 0.84
CA ILE A 260 -24.65 -6.36 0.48
C ILE A 260 -25.78 -7.39 0.64
N LEU A 261 -26.98 -6.92 0.95
CA LEU A 261 -28.20 -7.74 1.02
C LEU A 261 -29.03 -7.53 -0.24
N ARG A 262 -29.38 -8.62 -0.94
CA ARG A 262 -30.21 -8.61 -2.16
C ARG A 262 -31.54 -9.31 -1.96
#